data_AF-A0A1D3KXC7-F1
#
_entry.id   AF-A0A1D3KXC7-F1
#
_cell.length_a   1.000
_cell.length_b   1.000
_cell.length_c   1.000
_cell.angle_alpha   90.00
_cell.angle_beta   90.00
_cell.angle_gamma   90.00
#
_symmetry.space_group_name_H-M   'P 1'
#
loop_
_entity.id
_entity.type
_entity.pdbx_description
1 polymer ?
#
loop_
_entity_poly.entity_id
_entity_poly.type
_entity_poly.pdbx_seq_one_letter_code
_entity_poly.pdbx_strand_id
1 'polypeptide(L)'
;MFFFLILLKQFCVYAEEHICDFTKERYLLGKNEKEYCIVNAKPFDSITFMCPKKLGAECFQNVNTVDDVREEKMESSKISIDEILYGSTLYGDTLLISPTVKQQTTFYCFCNLQMKNVKKYLKKKKLTKEKEKENTKRQSVNVGDEDNDEEVLVKEDVPLDESLSRALYKVKKYKNIIESEKKKEDDDENKNSSIEEEVEEELVEEEVTDENEDNENMEKVITKYGIMKVVVSTRNAITKGCDFGNNVTNYFSVPYPVERYGGSKVCKVEAKPGEFVGFKCIYDNTATVEPNNCFDHVFYEENEIELRTIMPGYTSYGNKRKGLYAYYLKLPHFIQHNYTIRCICRSTVSQYNNYVFELAVEGGESETIAKSFPE
;
A
#
# COMPACT_ATOMS: atom_id res chain seq x y z
N MET A 1 8.94 25.97 22.26
CA MET A 1 7.76 25.77 21.39
C MET A 1 8.11 25.38 19.95
N PHE A 2 9.23 25.83 19.35
CA PHE A 2 9.56 25.50 17.95
C PHE A 2 10.14 24.09 17.68
N PHE A 3 10.74 23.41 18.66
CA PHE A 3 11.36 22.09 18.46
C PHE A 3 10.37 20.93 18.19
N PHE A 4 9.15 21.01 18.75
CA PHE A 4 8.15 19.93 18.59
C PHE A 4 7.60 19.81 17.17
N LEU A 5 7.51 20.92 16.43
CA LEU A 5 7.02 20.96 15.05
C LEU A 5 8.00 20.37 14.02
N ILE A 6 9.28 20.25 14.37
CA ILE A 6 10.30 19.63 13.50
C ILE A 6 10.29 18.11 13.66
N LEU A 7 10.07 17.62 14.89
CA LEU A 7 9.98 16.19 15.20
C LEU A 7 8.84 15.50 14.43
N LEU A 8 7.64 16.10 14.39
CA LEU A 8 6.49 15.58 13.63
C LEU A 8 6.71 15.47 12.11
N LYS A 9 7.74 16.12 11.54
CA LYS A 9 8.11 15.97 10.11
C LYS A 9 9.18 14.92 9.84
N GLN A 10 9.83 14.39 10.88
CA GLN A 10 10.83 13.32 10.75
C GLN A 10 10.31 11.95 11.21
N PHE A 11 9.29 11.93 12.07
CA PHE A 11 8.54 10.72 12.33
C PHE A 11 7.62 10.43 11.14
N CYS A 12 7.79 9.23 10.57
CA CYS A 12 6.93 8.66 9.54
C CYS A 12 7.04 9.26 8.13
N VAL A 13 8.08 8.85 7.38
CA VAL A 13 8.00 8.79 5.91
C VAL A 13 7.13 7.59 5.52
N TYR A 14 5.82 7.70 5.76
CA TYR A 14 4.82 6.83 5.13
C TYR A 14 4.45 7.39 3.76
N ALA A 15 3.96 6.52 2.87
CA ALA A 15 3.39 6.93 1.59
C ALA A 15 2.17 7.83 1.84
N GLU A 16 2.08 8.97 1.13
CA GLU A 16 0.84 9.76 1.09
C GLU A 16 -0.18 8.98 0.25
N GLU A 17 -1.36 8.69 0.80
CA GLU A 17 -2.37 7.86 0.12
C GLU A 17 -3.39 8.73 -0.64
N HIS A 18 -3.44 8.55 -1.96
CA HIS A 18 -4.36 9.23 -2.87
C HIS A 18 -5.45 8.26 -3.34
N ILE A 19 -6.73 8.58 -3.12
CA ILE A 19 -7.84 7.65 -3.42
C ILE A 19 -8.81 8.24 -4.45
N CYS A 20 -8.82 7.67 -5.66
CA CYS A 20 -9.83 7.94 -6.68
C CYS A 20 -10.94 6.89 -6.62
N ASP A 21 -11.93 7.12 -5.76
CA ASP A 21 -13.12 6.26 -5.61
C ASP A 21 -14.29 6.73 -6.49
N PHE A 22 -14.34 6.22 -7.73
CA PHE A 22 -15.45 6.42 -8.67
C PHE A 22 -16.71 5.65 -8.32
N THR A 23 -16.69 4.80 -7.28
CA THR A 23 -17.86 4.09 -6.77
C THR A 23 -18.67 4.93 -5.75
N LYS A 24 -18.36 6.24 -5.61
CA LYS A 24 -19.11 7.22 -4.79
C LYS A 24 -20.29 7.83 -5.55
N GLU A 25 -21.36 8.12 -4.81
CA GLU A 25 -22.61 8.69 -5.34
C GLU A 25 -22.39 9.95 -6.18
N ARG A 26 -21.49 10.85 -5.76
CA ARG A 26 -21.15 12.09 -6.47
C ARG A 26 -20.74 11.86 -7.94
N TYR A 27 -20.03 10.77 -8.22
CA TYR A 27 -19.58 10.43 -9.57
C TYR A 27 -20.64 9.65 -10.34
N LEU A 28 -21.27 8.66 -9.70
CA LEU A 28 -22.28 7.82 -10.36
C LEU A 28 -23.55 8.61 -10.73
N LEU A 29 -23.98 9.53 -9.87
CA LEU A 29 -25.16 10.39 -10.07
C LEU A 29 -24.83 11.78 -10.66
N GLY A 30 -23.54 12.10 -10.85
CA GLY A 30 -23.11 13.35 -11.51
C GLY A 30 -23.73 13.54 -12.90
N LYS A 31 -23.90 14.78 -13.34
CA LYS A 31 -24.50 15.10 -14.64
C LYS A 31 -23.50 15.15 -15.80
N ASN A 32 -22.20 15.12 -15.51
CA ASN A 32 -21.15 15.22 -16.52
C ASN A 32 -20.94 13.88 -17.22
N GLU A 33 -20.66 13.92 -18.53
CA GLU A 33 -20.23 12.77 -19.32
C GLU A 33 -18.81 12.30 -18.93
N LYS A 34 -17.99 13.22 -18.41
CA LYS A 34 -16.63 12.95 -17.91
C LYS A 34 -16.46 13.51 -16.50
N GLU A 35 -16.13 12.64 -15.56
CA GLU A 35 -15.81 12.96 -14.18
C GLU A 35 -14.32 12.77 -13.91
N TYR A 36 -13.60 13.81 -13.52
CA TYR A 36 -12.15 13.74 -13.32
C TYR A 36 -11.75 13.54 -11.85
N CYS A 37 -10.72 12.73 -11.63
CA CYS A 37 -9.97 12.64 -10.39
C CYS A 37 -8.50 12.94 -10.70
N ILE A 38 -7.99 14.10 -10.26
CA ILE A 38 -6.63 14.55 -10.57
C ILE A 38 -5.75 14.33 -9.34
N VAL A 39 -4.67 13.57 -9.51
CA VAL A 39 -3.70 13.26 -8.46
C VAL A 39 -2.34 13.85 -8.84
N ASN A 40 -1.78 14.69 -7.97
CA ASN A 40 -0.42 15.23 -8.10
C ASN A 40 0.48 14.55 -7.07
N ALA A 41 1.06 13.42 -7.45
CA ALA A 41 1.77 12.54 -6.53
C ALA A 41 3.29 12.81 -6.48
N LYS A 42 3.88 12.43 -5.35
CA LYS A 42 5.31 12.41 -5.11
C LYS A 42 5.85 10.97 -5.22
N PRO A 43 7.15 10.80 -5.49
CA PRO A 43 7.79 9.49 -5.44
C PRO A 43 7.73 8.89 -4.04
N PHE A 44 7.28 7.62 -3.97
CA PHE A 44 6.86 6.89 -2.76
C PHE A 44 5.43 7.15 -2.23
N ASP A 45 4.59 7.94 -2.92
CA ASP A 45 3.15 7.99 -2.63
C ASP A 45 2.42 6.73 -3.12
N SER A 46 1.24 6.43 -2.56
CA SER A 46 0.36 5.36 -3.01
C SER A 46 -0.93 5.91 -3.65
N ILE A 47 -1.42 5.27 -4.71
CA ILE A 47 -2.62 5.66 -5.43
C ILE A 47 -3.57 4.48 -5.55
N THR A 48 -4.80 4.61 -5.04
CA THR A 48 -5.85 3.59 -5.10
C THR A 48 -6.94 4.00 -6.09
N PHE A 49 -7.26 3.13 -7.05
CA PHE A 49 -8.24 3.38 -8.12
C PHE A 49 -9.44 2.44 -8.02
N MET A 50 -10.50 2.89 -7.34
CA MET A 50 -11.74 2.12 -7.20
C MET A 50 -12.72 2.48 -8.31
N CYS A 51 -13.07 1.52 -9.15
CA CYS A 51 -13.90 1.72 -10.32
C CYS A 51 -14.90 0.55 -10.50
N PRO A 52 -16.20 0.79 -10.80
CA PRO A 52 -17.16 -0.30 -11.01
C PRO A 52 -16.84 -1.21 -12.21
N LYS A 53 -16.28 -0.64 -13.28
CA LYS A 53 -15.82 -1.35 -14.48
C LYS A 53 -14.69 -0.56 -15.14
N LYS A 54 -13.45 -1.05 -15.02
CA LYS A 54 -12.27 -0.46 -15.66
C LYS A 54 -12.37 -0.56 -17.19
N LEU A 55 -11.68 0.34 -17.90
CA LEU A 55 -11.60 0.39 -19.37
C LEU A 55 -10.15 0.56 -19.83
N GLY A 56 -9.90 0.32 -21.12
CA GLY A 56 -8.61 0.58 -21.77
C GLY A 56 -7.50 -0.29 -21.20
N ALA A 57 -6.48 0.33 -20.60
CA ALA A 57 -5.32 -0.36 -20.06
C ALA A 57 -5.56 -1.23 -18.80
N GLU A 58 -6.77 -1.21 -18.22
CA GLU A 58 -7.16 -1.98 -17.02
C GLU A 58 -6.24 -1.75 -15.80
N CYS A 59 -6.03 -0.48 -15.45
CA CYS A 59 -5.08 -0.04 -14.44
C CYS A 59 -5.03 -0.87 -13.13
N PHE A 60 -3.85 -1.11 -12.55
CA PHE A 60 -2.58 -0.40 -12.80
C PHE A 60 -1.48 -1.20 -13.55
N GLN A 61 -1.69 -2.46 -13.93
CA GLN A 61 -0.61 -3.23 -14.60
C GLN A 61 -0.17 -2.55 -15.90
N ASN A 62 -1.12 -2.03 -16.67
CA ASN A 62 -0.88 -1.07 -17.74
C ASN A 62 -1.68 0.21 -17.45
N VAL A 63 -1.26 1.32 -18.05
CA VAL A 63 -1.94 2.61 -17.97
C VAL A 63 -2.02 3.27 -19.34
N ASN A 64 -2.82 4.33 -19.47
CA ASN A 64 -2.92 5.12 -20.70
C ASN A 64 -2.06 6.38 -20.64
N THR A 65 -1.41 6.74 -21.74
CA THR A 65 -0.56 7.95 -21.84
C THR A 65 -1.30 9.18 -22.39
N VAL A 66 -2.51 9.00 -22.93
CA VAL A 66 -3.32 10.06 -23.57
C VAL A 66 -4.68 10.14 -22.90
N ASP A 67 -5.20 11.36 -22.67
CA ASP A 67 -6.56 11.62 -22.18
C ASP A 67 -7.58 11.52 -23.33
N ASP A 68 -7.80 10.30 -23.83
CA ASP A 68 -8.79 10.04 -24.88
C ASP A 68 -9.50 8.71 -24.62
N VAL A 69 -10.82 8.78 -24.47
CA VAL A 69 -11.70 7.66 -24.13
C VAL A 69 -12.20 6.88 -25.34
N ARG A 70 -11.78 7.24 -26.57
CA ARG A 70 -12.04 6.45 -27.78
C ARG A 70 -11.24 5.15 -27.72
N GLU A 71 -11.88 4.03 -28.04
CA GLU A 71 -11.27 2.69 -27.92
C GLU A 71 -9.92 2.56 -28.67
N GLU A 72 -9.86 3.03 -29.92
CA GLU A 72 -8.61 3.08 -30.72
C GLU A 72 -7.48 3.81 -29.99
N LYS A 73 -7.80 4.88 -29.25
CA LYS A 73 -6.82 5.69 -28.50
C LYS A 73 -6.52 5.10 -27.13
N MET A 74 -7.48 4.43 -26.50
CA MET A 74 -7.24 3.65 -25.28
C MET A 74 -6.33 2.44 -25.55
N GLU A 75 -6.43 1.76 -26.69
CA GLU A 75 -5.52 0.64 -26.99
C GLU A 75 -4.15 1.14 -27.49
N SER A 76 -4.11 2.15 -28.38
CA SER A 76 -2.83 2.66 -28.92
C SER A 76 -1.98 3.49 -27.93
N SER A 77 -2.54 3.96 -26.82
CA SER A 77 -1.82 4.72 -25.78
C SER A 77 -1.48 3.90 -24.52
N LYS A 78 -1.79 2.59 -24.54
CA LYS A 78 -1.56 1.63 -23.46
C LYS A 78 -0.07 1.31 -23.30
N ILE A 79 0.43 1.37 -22.08
CA ILE A 79 1.83 1.09 -21.74
C ILE A 79 1.93 0.40 -20.37
N SER A 80 2.95 -0.44 -20.18
CA SER A 80 3.24 -1.03 -18.87
C SER A 80 3.60 0.06 -17.85
N ILE A 81 3.12 -0.07 -16.61
CA ILE A 81 3.50 0.89 -15.55
C ILE A 81 5.00 0.84 -15.22
N ASP A 82 5.65 -0.30 -15.42
CA ASP A 82 7.09 -0.48 -15.17
C ASP A 82 7.95 0.22 -16.24
N GLU A 83 7.43 0.48 -17.44
CA GLU A 83 8.14 1.23 -18.48
C GLU A 83 8.22 2.73 -18.17
N ILE A 84 7.18 3.30 -17.53
CA ILE A 84 7.08 4.74 -17.28
C ILE A 84 7.37 5.17 -15.83
N LEU A 85 7.27 4.22 -14.88
CA LEU A 85 7.54 4.41 -13.45
C LEU A 85 8.26 3.18 -12.88
N TYR A 86 9.40 2.85 -13.49
CA TYR A 86 10.23 1.70 -13.14
C TYR A 86 10.52 1.59 -11.63
N GLY A 87 10.32 0.39 -11.09
CA GLY A 87 10.43 0.13 -9.65
C GLY A 87 9.17 0.42 -8.85
N SER A 88 8.04 0.74 -9.49
CA SER A 88 6.77 0.82 -8.77
C SER A 88 6.25 -0.58 -8.35
N THR A 89 5.34 -0.61 -7.38
CA THR A 89 4.79 -1.86 -6.82
C THR A 89 3.26 -1.84 -6.84
N LEU A 90 2.64 -2.92 -7.28
CA LEU A 90 1.18 -3.08 -7.24
C LEU A 90 0.73 -4.05 -6.14
N TYR A 91 -0.33 -3.70 -5.43
CA TYR A 91 -1.06 -4.59 -4.53
C TYR A 91 -2.56 -4.27 -4.58
N GLY A 92 -3.38 -5.25 -4.97
CA GLY A 92 -4.82 -5.03 -5.18
C GLY A 92 -5.08 -3.95 -6.24
N ASP A 93 -5.93 -2.97 -5.88
CA ASP A 93 -6.26 -1.80 -6.69
C ASP A 93 -5.36 -0.58 -6.37
N THR A 94 -4.19 -0.80 -5.75
CA THR A 94 -3.26 0.26 -5.33
C THR A 94 -1.90 0.14 -6.05
N LEU A 95 -1.41 1.27 -6.52
CA LEU A 95 -0.05 1.50 -7.04
C LEU A 95 0.76 2.28 -6.00
N LEU A 96 1.85 1.69 -5.48
CA LEU A 96 2.91 2.44 -4.81
C LEU A 96 3.91 2.91 -5.86
N ILE A 97 4.10 4.23 -5.95
CA ILE A 97 5.03 4.85 -6.88
C ILE A 97 6.46 4.58 -6.43
N SER A 98 7.33 4.22 -7.38
CA SER A 98 8.78 4.09 -7.17
C SER A 98 9.35 5.26 -6.34
N PRO A 99 10.21 5.02 -5.34
CA PRO A 99 10.89 6.10 -4.61
C PRO A 99 11.84 6.92 -5.50
N THR A 100 12.22 6.37 -6.66
CA THR A 100 13.12 6.98 -7.64
C THR A 100 12.37 7.23 -8.94
N VAL A 101 12.10 8.50 -9.28
CA VAL A 101 11.38 8.89 -10.52
C VAL A 101 12.24 9.87 -11.30
N LYS A 102 12.80 9.41 -12.43
CA LYS A 102 13.82 10.17 -13.20
C LYS A 102 13.23 11.29 -14.08
N GLN A 103 11.97 11.15 -14.49
CA GLN A 103 11.28 12.11 -15.37
C GLN A 103 9.85 12.31 -14.87
N GLN A 104 9.26 13.49 -15.12
CA GLN A 104 7.89 13.77 -14.72
C GLN A 104 6.95 12.97 -15.61
N THR A 105 6.24 12.00 -15.04
CA THR A 105 5.35 11.10 -15.77
C THR A 105 3.90 11.52 -15.57
N THR A 106 3.11 11.51 -16.64
CA THR A 106 1.65 11.68 -16.58
C THR A 106 0.98 10.48 -17.21
N PHE A 107 -0.03 9.92 -16.56
CA PHE A 107 -0.81 8.80 -17.08
C PHE A 107 -2.28 8.89 -16.65
N TYR A 108 -3.10 8.08 -17.30
CA TYR A 108 -4.55 8.09 -17.23
C TYR A 108 -5.09 6.68 -16.99
N CYS A 109 -6.21 6.61 -16.26
CA CYS A 109 -6.99 5.40 -16.06
C CYS A 109 -8.47 5.69 -16.26
N PHE A 110 -9.14 4.83 -17.02
CA PHE A 110 -10.51 5.04 -17.45
C PHE A 110 -11.48 4.08 -16.76
N CYS A 111 -12.66 4.62 -16.45
CA CYS A 111 -13.71 3.94 -15.71
C CYS A 111 -15.06 4.12 -16.40
N ASN A 112 -15.81 3.04 -16.63
CA ASN A 112 -17.19 3.13 -17.09
C ASN A 112 -18.11 3.41 -15.90
N LEU A 113 -18.82 4.55 -15.93
CA LEU A 113 -19.78 4.94 -14.89
C LEU A 113 -21.25 4.68 -15.30
N GLN A 114 -21.48 4.25 -16.54
CA GLN A 114 -22.82 3.97 -17.06
C GLN A 114 -23.28 2.58 -16.62
N MET A 115 -24.04 2.54 -15.52
CA MET A 115 -24.60 1.29 -14.97
C MET A 115 -26.11 1.24 -15.20
N LYS A 116 -26.64 0.08 -15.68
CA LYS A 116 -28.10 -0.12 -15.85
C LYS A 116 -28.90 0.11 -14.56
N ASN A 117 -28.28 -0.06 -13.38
CA ASN A 117 -28.99 -0.11 -12.09
C ASN A 117 -28.21 0.55 -10.93
N VAL A 118 -27.89 1.85 -11.06
CA VAL A 118 -27.10 2.62 -10.07
C VAL A 118 -27.71 2.55 -8.66
N LYS A 119 -29.03 2.72 -8.50
CA LYS A 119 -29.71 2.65 -7.19
C LYS A 119 -29.48 1.30 -6.48
N LYS A 120 -29.59 0.17 -7.21
CA LYS A 120 -29.35 -1.19 -6.67
C LYS A 120 -27.89 -1.38 -6.24
N TYR A 121 -26.94 -0.88 -7.03
CA TYR A 121 -25.51 -0.90 -6.68
C TYR A 121 -25.22 -0.13 -5.39
N LEU A 122 -25.75 1.09 -5.26
CA LEU A 122 -25.59 1.93 -4.07
C LEU A 122 -26.23 1.31 -2.81
N LYS A 123 -27.46 0.76 -2.92
CA LYS A 123 -28.13 0.05 -1.81
C LYS A 123 -27.31 -1.15 -1.34
N LYS A 124 -26.78 -1.97 -2.27
CA LYS A 124 -25.88 -3.09 -1.94
C LYS A 124 -24.60 -2.61 -1.25
N LYS A 125 -23.98 -1.52 -1.71
CA LYS A 125 -22.76 -0.95 -1.11
C LYS A 125 -22.98 -0.42 0.31
N LYS A 126 -24.14 0.19 0.61
CA LYS A 126 -24.51 0.62 1.98
C LYS A 126 -24.62 -0.59 2.92
N LEU A 127 -25.39 -1.61 2.52
CA LEU A 127 -25.53 -2.88 3.25
C LEU A 127 -24.20 -3.60 3.50
N THR A 128 -23.25 -3.58 2.56
CA THR A 128 -21.91 -4.17 2.78
C THR A 128 -21.13 -3.40 3.84
N LYS A 129 -21.12 -2.06 3.78
CA LYS A 129 -20.41 -1.22 4.76
C LYS A 129 -20.99 -1.32 6.17
N GLU A 130 -22.29 -1.50 6.29
CA GLU A 130 -22.96 -1.74 7.58
C GLU A 130 -22.51 -3.07 8.19
N LYS A 131 -22.53 -4.15 7.40
CA LYS A 131 -22.05 -5.48 7.84
C LYS A 131 -20.55 -5.50 8.20
N GLU A 132 -19.72 -4.76 7.45
CA GLU A 132 -18.30 -4.59 7.79
C GLU A 132 -18.14 -3.90 9.15
N LYS A 133 -18.84 -2.79 9.39
CA LYS A 133 -18.83 -2.08 10.68
C LYS A 133 -19.36 -2.93 11.84
N GLU A 134 -20.41 -3.73 11.63
CA GLU A 134 -20.92 -4.66 12.62
C GLU A 134 -19.90 -5.75 12.96
N ASN A 135 -19.24 -6.31 11.95
CA ASN A 135 -18.19 -7.32 12.16
C ASN A 135 -16.98 -6.73 12.91
N THR A 136 -16.52 -5.52 12.57
CA THR A 136 -15.47 -4.84 13.34
C THR A 136 -15.88 -4.60 14.79
N LYS A 137 -17.14 -4.17 15.03
CA LYS A 137 -17.68 -4.01 16.39
C LYS A 137 -17.73 -5.33 17.16
N ARG A 138 -18.25 -6.41 16.56
CA ARG A 138 -18.29 -7.75 17.20
C ARG A 138 -16.88 -8.26 17.51
N GLN A 139 -15.93 -8.03 16.62
CA GLN A 139 -14.52 -8.41 16.82
C GLN A 139 -13.83 -7.60 17.93
N SER A 140 -14.32 -6.38 18.24
CA SER A 140 -13.88 -5.59 19.40
C SER A 140 -14.64 -5.87 20.72
N VAL A 141 -15.72 -6.67 20.68
CA VAL A 141 -16.56 -6.99 21.85
C VAL A 141 -16.25 -8.39 22.42
N ASN A 142 -15.54 -9.24 21.69
CA ASN A 142 -15.06 -10.54 22.19
C ASN A 142 -13.78 -10.44 23.05
N VAL A 143 -13.79 -9.52 24.02
CA VAL A 143 -13.09 -9.72 25.29
C VAL A 143 -14.22 -9.89 26.31
N GLY A 144 -14.68 -11.12 26.46
CA GLY A 144 -15.80 -11.43 27.34
C GLY A 144 -15.37 -11.34 28.80
N ASP A 145 -16.15 -10.59 29.58
CA ASP A 145 -16.24 -10.81 31.01
C ASP A 145 -16.84 -12.22 31.23
N GLU A 146 -16.04 -13.13 31.79
CA GLU A 146 -16.57 -14.31 32.50
C GLU A 146 -15.96 -14.33 33.90
N ASP A 147 -16.79 -13.98 34.88
CA ASP A 147 -16.48 -14.17 36.30
C ASP A 147 -16.19 -15.66 36.57
N ASN A 148 -15.00 -15.97 37.08
CA ASN A 148 -14.75 -17.16 37.88
C ASN A 148 -13.64 -16.86 38.89
N ASP A 149 -14.02 -16.81 40.16
CA ASP A 149 -13.10 -16.75 41.29
C ASP A 149 -12.35 -18.07 41.44
N GLU A 150 -11.06 -18.11 41.08
CA GLU A 150 -10.13 -19.12 41.60
C GLU A 150 -8.73 -18.52 41.79
N GLU A 151 -8.32 -18.36 43.05
CA GLU A 151 -7.00 -17.84 43.43
C GLU A 151 -5.89 -18.84 43.07
N VAL A 152 -5.22 -18.63 41.93
CA VAL A 152 -4.00 -19.38 41.58
C VAL A 152 -2.76 -18.51 41.79
N LEU A 153 -2.18 -18.62 42.98
CA LEU A 153 -0.88 -18.04 43.33
C LEU A 153 0.24 -18.59 42.42
N VAL A 154 0.75 -17.75 41.52
CA VAL A 154 2.03 -17.99 40.82
C VAL A 154 3.01 -16.88 41.19
N LYS A 155 4.19 -17.29 41.66
CA LYS A 155 5.22 -16.41 42.23
C LYS A 155 5.86 -15.51 41.18
N GLU A 156 6.08 -14.26 41.54
CA GLU A 156 7.07 -13.41 40.87
C GLU A 156 8.49 -13.95 41.10
N ASP A 157 9.34 -13.88 40.07
CA ASP A 157 10.71 -13.35 40.13
C ASP A 157 11.48 -13.72 38.84
N VAL A 158 11.29 -12.92 37.79
CA VAL A 158 12.25 -12.81 36.68
C VAL A 158 12.57 -11.33 36.52
N PRO A 159 13.85 -10.91 36.58
CA PRO A 159 14.18 -9.49 36.53
C PRO A 159 13.82 -8.91 35.16
N LEU A 160 12.81 -8.05 35.14
CA LEU A 160 12.48 -7.22 33.99
C LEU A 160 13.66 -6.30 33.68
N ASP A 161 14.19 -6.41 32.47
CA ASP A 161 15.26 -5.54 31.98
C ASP A 161 14.85 -4.06 32.11
N GLU A 162 15.74 -3.25 32.67
CA GLU A 162 15.54 -1.81 32.83
C GLU A 162 15.35 -1.12 31.46
N SER A 163 15.98 -1.65 30.40
CA SER A 163 15.83 -1.17 29.02
C SER A 163 14.38 -1.36 28.53
N LEU A 164 13.82 -2.55 28.74
CA LEU A 164 12.44 -2.90 28.35
C LEU A 164 11.42 -2.11 29.16
N SER A 165 11.68 -1.94 30.45
CA SER A 165 10.86 -1.14 31.37
C SER A 165 10.82 0.35 30.96
N ARG A 166 11.98 0.93 30.59
CA ARG A 166 12.06 2.29 30.01
C ARG A 166 11.35 2.40 28.67
N ALA A 167 11.47 1.40 27.79
CA ALA A 167 10.79 1.38 26.49
C ALA A 167 9.27 1.37 26.65
N LEU A 168 8.73 0.48 27.49
CA LEU A 168 7.30 0.38 27.80
C LEU A 168 6.77 1.67 28.44
N TYR A 169 7.52 2.29 29.37
CA TYR A 169 7.14 3.57 29.96
C TYR A 169 7.08 4.70 28.91
N LYS A 170 8.07 4.78 27.99
CA LYS A 170 8.05 5.73 26.87
C LYS A 170 6.82 5.51 25.98
N VAL A 171 6.52 4.27 25.57
CA VAL A 171 5.34 3.94 24.74
C VAL A 171 4.03 4.31 25.43
N LYS A 172 3.87 3.98 26.71
CA LYS A 172 2.67 4.32 27.49
C LYS A 172 2.47 5.84 27.62
N LYS A 173 3.57 6.60 27.76
CA LYS A 173 3.55 8.07 27.73
C LYS A 173 3.10 8.62 26.38
N TYR A 174 3.58 8.07 25.25
CA TYR A 174 3.14 8.50 23.91
C TYR A 174 1.66 8.22 23.66
N LYS A 175 1.14 7.05 24.06
CA LYS A 175 -0.28 6.71 23.92
C LYS A 175 -1.18 7.74 24.60
N ASN A 176 -0.86 8.10 25.85
CA ASN A 176 -1.62 9.10 26.62
C ASN A 176 -1.57 10.50 25.99
N ILE A 177 -0.46 10.88 25.36
CA ILE A 177 -0.33 12.17 24.66
C ILE A 177 -1.26 12.18 23.42
N ILE A 178 -1.19 11.16 22.57
CA ILE A 178 -2.02 11.04 21.36
C ILE A 178 -3.52 11.02 21.70
N GLU A 179 -3.92 10.31 22.77
CA GLU A 179 -5.30 10.31 23.26
C GLU A 179 -5.74 11.66 23.85
N SER A 180 -4.81 12.48 24.35
CA SER A 180 -5.08 13.83 24.86
C SER A 180 -5.12 14.92 23.77
N GLU A 181 -4.53 14.65 22.60
CA GLU A 181 -4.55 15.54 21.44
C GLU A 181 -5.81 15.32 20.60
N LYS A 182 -6.21 14.06 20.36
CA LYS A 182 -7.49 13.75 19.68
C LYS A 182 -8.71 14.38 20.37
N LYS A 183 -8.74 14.33 21.70
CA LYS A 183 -9.80 14.97 22.51
C LYS A 183 -9.83 16.51 22.43
N LYS A 184 -8.85 17.16 21.78
CA LYS A 184 -8.83 18.61 21.57
C LYS A 184 -9.19 19.01 20.14
N GLU A 185 -9.17 18.07 19.20
CA GLU A 185 -9.63 18.30 17.82
C GLU A 185 -11.14 18.06 17.69
N ASP A 186 -11.71 17.14 18.47
CA ASP A 186 -13.16 16.85 18.47
C ASP A 186 -14.05 17.90 19.20
N ASP A 187 -13.46 18.81 20.00
CA ASP A 187 -14.20 19.78 20.84
C ASP A 187 -14.49 21.14 20.16
N ASP A 188 -13.89 21.44 18.99
CA ASP A 188 -13.99 22.78 18.34
C ASP A 188 -14.91 22.82 17.08
N GLU A 189 -15.42 21.68 16.60
CA GLU A 189 -16.39 21.61 15.46
C GLU A 189 -17.76 21.04 15.86
N ASN A 190 -18.44 21.61 16.87
CA ASN A 190 -19.87 21.31 17.04
C ASN A 190 -20.71 22.43 17.71
N LYS A 191 -21.16 23.41 16.90
CA LYS A 191 -22.28 24.30 17.26
C LYS A 191 -23.20 24.60 16.07
N ASN A 192 -24.43 24.10 16.20
CA ASN A 192 -25.62 24.35 15.36
C ASN A 192 -25.53 23.73 13.94
N SER A 193 -26.60 23.18 13.37
CA SER A 193 -28.03 23.32 13.69
C SER A 193 -28.77 21.98 13.62
N SER A 194 -29.73 21.78 14.53
CA SER A 194 -30.83 20.85 14.35
C SER A 194 -31.76 21.32 13.22
N ILE A 195 -32.39 20.36 12.53
CA ILE A 195 -33.79 20.36 12.10
C ILE A 195 -34.13 18.89 11.85
N GLU A 196 -35.22 18.43 12.45
CA GLU A 196 -35.82 17.11 12.24
C GLU A 196 -36.79 17.22 11.06
N GLU A 197 -36.84 16.20 10.20
CA GLU A 197 -38.02 15.96 9.36
C GLU A 197 -38.18 14.45 9.19
N GLU A 198 -39.18 13.91 9.90
CA GLU A 198 -39.61 12.53 9.76
C GLU A 198 -40.37 12.37 8.45
N VAL A 199 -39.99 11.37 7.65
CA VAL A 199 -40.84 10.84 6.58
C VAL A 199 -40.83 9.32 6.68
N GLU A 200 -41.86 8.77 7.31
CA GLU A 200 -42.25 7.38 7.10
C GLU A 200 -42.80 7.25 5.67
N GLU A 201 -42.23 6.35 4.87
CA GLU A 201 -42.89 5.82 3.67
C GLU A 201 -42.94 4.29 3.75
N GLU A 202 -44.14 3.76 3.53
CA GLU A 202 -44.47 2.35 3.75
C GLU A 202 -43.67 1.38 2.87
N LEU A 203 -43.33 0.22 3.44
CA LEU A 203 -42.78 -0.90 2.70
C LEU A 203 -43.90 -1.61 1.92
N VAL A 204 -44.10 -1.21 0.66
CA VAL A 204 -44.83 -2.05 -0.31
C VAL A 204 -43.85 -3.03 -0.96
N GLU A 205 -43.99 -4.30 -0.65
CA GLU A 205 -43.30 -5.39 -1.36
C GLU A 205 -44.01 -5.65 -2.71
N GLU A 206 -43.58 -4.97 -3.77
CA GLU A 206 -43.88 -5.42 -5.14
C GLU A 206 -42.86 -6.48 -5.58
N GLU A 207 -43.31 -7.74 -5.62
CA GLU A 207 -42.66 -8.81 -6.37
C GLU A 207 -42.73 -8.49 -7.88
N VAL A 208 -41.69 -7.85 -8.42
CA VAL A 208 -41.53 -7.72 -9.87
C VAL A 208 -40.78 -8.94 -10.40
N THR A 209 -41.52 -9.83 -11.04
CA THR A 209 -41.06 -11.04 -11.72
C THR A 209 -40.02 -10.73 -12.80
N ASP A 210 -38.99 -11.58 -12.91
CA ASP A 210 -38.05 -11.55 -14.05
C ASP A 210 -38.80 -11.88 -15.35
N GLU A 211 -38.89 -10.92 -16.27
CA GLU A 211 -39.24 -11.19 -17.67
C GLU A 211 -38.22 -10.55 -18.63
N ASN A 212 -37.74 -11.41 -19.54
CA ASN A 212 -37.08 -11.12 -20.81
C ASN A 212 -35.63 -10.58 -20.78
N GLU A 213 -34.70 -11.55 -20.87
CA GLU A 213 -33.39 -11.36 -21.51
C GLU A 213 -33.57 -11.06 -23.01
N ASP A 214 -33.90 -9.82 -23.37
CA ASP A 214 -33.85 -9.41 -24.77
C ASP A 214 -32.41 -9.18 -25.24
N ASN A 215 -32.07 -9.92 -26.30
CA ASN A 215 -30.74 -10.11 -26.84
C ASN A 215 -30.36 -8.99 -27.82
N GLU A 216 -30.17 -7.77 -27.30
CA GLU A 216 -29.70 -6.64 -28.12
C GLU A 216 -28.18 -6.54 -28.16
N ASN A 217 -27.62 -7.09 -29.23
CA ASN A 217 -26.22 -6.95 -29.61
C ASN A 217 -25.95 -5.57 -30.26
N MET A 218 -26.41 -4.49 -29.62
CA MET A 218 -25.95 -3.13 -29.93
C MET A 218 -24.67 -2.84 -29.15
N GLU A 219 -23.63 -2.44 -29.86
CA GLU A 219 -22.37 -1.95 -29.31
C GLU A 219 -22.67 -0.74 -28.41
N LYS A 220 -22.66 -0.99 -27.10
CA LYS A 220 -23.36 -0.12 -26.15
C LYS A 220 -22.52 1.12 -25.85
N VAL A 221 -22.70 2.15 -26.68
CA VAL A 221 -22.01 3.46 -26.60
C VAL A 221 -21.96 3.93 -25.16
N ILE A 222 -20.75 4.00 -24.61
CA ILE A 222 -20.53 4.45 -23.23
C ILE A 222 -20.64 5.97 -23.22
N THR A 223 -21.65 6.50 -22.51
CA THR A 223 -21.93 7.94 -22.42
C THR A 223 -21.38 8.60 -21.17
N LYS A 224 -20.81 7.81 -20.23
CA LYS A 224 -20.31 8.35 -18.95
C LYS A 224 -19.04 7.68 -18.45
N TYR A 225 -18.01 8.48 -18.24
CA TYR A 225 -16.65 8.05 -17.89
C TYR A 225 -16.13 8.70 -16.61
N GLY A 226 -15.41 7.93 -15.81
CA GLY A 226 -14.52 8.41 -14.76
C GLY A 226 -13.10 8.38 -15.29
N ILE A 227 -12.37 9.49 -15.15
CA ILE A 227 -11.00 9.65 -15.65
C ILE A 227 -10.10 10.00 -14.48
N MET A 228 -9.26 9.07 -14.06
CA MET A 228 -8.17 9.37 -13.15
C MET A 228 -6.99 9.87 -13.95
N LYS A 229 -6.54 11.10 -13.68
CA LYS A 229 -5.30 11.69 -14.23
C LYS A 229 -4.27 11.73 -13.11
N VAL A 230 -3.15 11.05 -13.29
CA VAL A 230 -2.03 11.06 -12.35
C VAL A 230 -0.87 11.83 -12.97
N VAL A 231 -0.32 12.79 -12.22
CA VAL A 231 0.94 13.48 -12.52
C VAL A 231 1.92 13.14 -11.40
N VAL A 232 3.03 12.48 -11.74
CA VAL A 232 4.06 12.07 -10.79
C VAL A 232 5.28 12.99 -10.94
N SER A 233 5.64 13.65 -9.84
CA SER A 233 6.81 14.54 -9.76
C SER A 233 8.14 13.75 -9.72
N THR A 234 9.24 14.42 -10.08
CA THR A 234 10.57 13.79 -10.13
C THR A 234 11.25 13.68 -8.76
N ARG A 235 12.06 12.64 -8.60
CA ARG A 235 13.03 12.49 -7.50
C ARG A 235 14.22 11.67 -7.96
N ASN A 236 15.38 12.33 -8.03
CA ASN A 236 16.63 11.72 -8.48
C ASN A 236 17.34 10.86 -7.43
N ALA A 237 16.83 10.82 -6.18
CA ALA A 237 17.36 9.97 -5.11
C ALA A 237 17.32 8.50 -5.53
N ILE A 238 18.45 7.81 -5.38
CA ILE A 238 18.60 6.40 -5.73
C ILE A 238 18.08 5.56 -4.55
N THR A 239 17.32 4.50 -4.82
CA THR A 239 16.85 3.59 -3.78
C THR A 239 17.98 2.67 -3.33
N LYS A 240 18.24 2.57 -2.02
CA LYS A 240 19.23 1.63 -1.49
C LYS A 240 18.75 0.20 -1.75
N GLY A 241 19.51 -0.62 -2.46
CA GLY A 241 19.00 -1.91 -2.92
C GLY A 241 19.66 -2.50 -4.16
N CYS A 242 19.06 -3.59 -4.65
CA CYS A 242 19.55 -4.38 -5.78
C CYS A 242 18.57 -4.35 -6.96
N ASP A 243 19.07 -4.05 -8.15
CA ASP A 243 18.31 -4.18 -9.39
C ASP A 243 18.88 -5.34 -10.20
N PHE A 244 18.14 -6.44 -10.27
CA PHE A 244 18.56 -7.58 -11.09
C PHE A 244 18.10 -7.43 -12.55
N GLY A 245 17.12 -6.58 -12.84
CA GLY A 245 16.46 -6.49 -14.15
C GLY A 245 16.95 -5.39 -15.08
N ASN A 246 17.60 -4.35 -14.56
CA ASN A 246 18.04 -3.19 -15.34
C ASN A 246 19.55 -2.92 -15.17
N ASN A 247 20.26 -2.79 -16.29
CA ASN A 247 21.71 -2.59 -16.33
C ASN A 247 22.11 -1.21 -16.91
N VAL A 248 21.15 -0.34 -17.24
CA VAL A 248 21.40 0.98 -17.87
C VAL A 248 21.07 2.15 -16.95
N THR A 249 20.19 1.98 -15.97
CA THR A 249 19.65 3.11 -15.18
C THR A 249 19.73 2.92 -13.68
N ASN A 250 20.27 3.92 -12.98
CA ASN A 250 20.51 3.91 -11.54
C ASN A 250 19.21 4.20 -10.75
N TYR A 251 18.23 3.29 -10.79
CA TYR A 251 17.06 3.32 -9.92
C TYR A 251 17.40 2.79 -8.52
N PHE A 252 18.16 1.70 -8.45
CA PHE A 252 18.72 1.15 -7.22
C PHE A 252 20.22 1.40 -7.11
N SER A 253 20.79 1.28 -5.91
CA SER A 253 22.21 1.53 -5.64
C SER A 253 23.15 0.46 -6.21
N VAL A 254 22.67 -0.77 -6.39
CA VAL A 254 23.45 -1.90 -6.94
C VAL A 254 22.73 -2.48 -8.16
N PRO A 255 22.98 -1.96 -9.37
CA PRO A 255 22.52 -2.60 -10.61
C PRO A 255 23.35 -3.85 -10.92
N TYR A 256 22.70 -4.96 -11.28
CA TYR A 256 23.32 -6.28 -11.36
C TYR A 256 23.22 -6.90 -12.77
N PRO A 257 24.25 -6.75 -13.62
CA PRO A 257 24.25 -7.37 -14.95
C PRO A 257 24.54 -8.87 -14.89
N VAL A 258 23.59 -9.68 -15.38
CA VAL A 258 23.62 -11.16 -15.45
C VAL A 258 24.89 -11.71 -16.14
N GLU A 259 25.42 -11.02 -17.15
CA GLU A 259 26.19 -11.68 -18.23
C GLU A 259 27.58 -11.09 -18.57
N ARG A 260 28.12 -10.09 -17.84
CA ARG A 260 29.42 -9.46 -18.19
C ARG A 260 30.64 -9.73 -17.29
N TYR A 261 30.48 -10.28 -16.08
CA TYR A 261 31.56 -10.23 -15.07
C TYR A 261 31.80 -11.50 -14.24
N GLY A 262 31.17 -12.64 -14.55
CA GLY A 262 31.37 -13.87 -13.76
C GLY A 262 30.99 -13.73 -12.27
N GLY A 263 30.03 -12.85 -11.98
CA GLY A 263 29.60 -12.48 -10.61
C GLY A 263 28.65 -13.49 -9.95
N SER A 264 28.52 -13.39 -8.63
CA SER A 264 28.01 -14.46 -7.75
C SER A 264 26.49 -14.72 -7.72
N LYS A 265 25.66 -14.00 -8.51
CA LYS A 265 24.19 -13.88 -8.38
C LYS A 265 23.65 -13.34 -7.04
N VAL A 266 24.42 -13.38 -5.96
CA VAL A 266 24.13 -12.73 -4.68
C VAL A 266 24.43 -11.24 -4.79
N CYS A 267 23.49 -10.41 -4.35
CA CYS A 267 23.65 -8.97 -4.15
C CYS A 267 23.48 -8.67 -2.66
N LYS A 268 24.55 -8.17 -2.03
CA LYS A 268 24.59 -7.86 -0.59
C LYS A 268 24.34 -6.38 -0.37
N VAL A 269 23.46 -6.07 0.59
CA VAL A 269 23.15 -4.70 1.02
C VAL A 269 23.29 -4.63 2.53
N GLU A 270 24.01 -3.63 3.03
CA GLU A 270 24.13 -3.32 4.46
C GLU A 270 23.14 -2.21 4.80
N ALA A 271 22.39 -2.33 5.89
CA ALA A 271 21.37 -1.35 6.28
C ALA A 271 21.25 -1.12 7.79
N LYS A 272 20.82 0.09 8.15
CA LYS A 272 20.73 0.59 9.53
C LYS A 272 19.28 0.78 9.99
N PRO A 273 19.01 0.79 11.31
CA PRO A 273 17.67 1.04 11.83
C PRO A 273 17.08 2.34 11.26
N GLY A 274 15.83 2.27 10.80
CA GLY A 274 15.12 3.37 10.16
C GLY A 274 15.47 3.62 8.67
N GLU A 275 16.39 2.88 8.05
CA GLU A 275 16.62 3.00 6.60
C GLU A 275 15.50 2.35 5.76
N PHE A 276 15.47 2.69 4.48
CA PHE A 276 14.56 2.12 3.49
C PHE A 276 15.38 1.43 2.40
N VAL A 277 15.09 0.16 2.15
CA VAL A 277 15.78 -0.67 1.17
C VAL A 277 14.79 -1.39 0.25
N GLY A 278 15.29 -1.95 -0.85
CA GLY A 278 14.48 -2.86 -1.67
C GLY A 278 15.28 -3.62 -2.73
N PHE A 279 14.55 -4.38 -3.54
CA PHE A 279 15.08 -5.00 -4.74
C PHE A 279 14.02 -5.18 -5.81
N LYS A 280 14.45 -5.41 -7.05
CA LYS A 280 13.57 -5.81 -8.15
C LYS A 280 14.20 -6.99 -8.88
N CYS A 281 13.41 -8.04 -9.13
CA CYS A 281 13.87 -9.19 -9.89
C CYS A 281 14.01 -8.86 -11.38
N ILE A 282 14.62 -9.80 -12.12
CA ILE A 282 14.73 -9.70 -13.57
C ILE A 282 13.35 -9.59 -14.21
N TYR A 283 13.26 -8.79 -15.28
CA TYR A 283 12.06 -8.71 -16.10
C TYR A 283 11.88 -10.01 -16.90
N ASP A 284 11.20 -10.98 -16.29
CA ASP A 284 10.44 -11.98 -17.03
C ASP A 284 9.04 -12.09 -16.42
N ASN A 285 8.05 -12.39 -17.26
CA ASN A 285 6.64 -12.41 -16.87
C ASN A 285 6.26 -13.62 -15.99
N THR A 286 7.21 -14.51 -15.71
CA THR A 286 7.05 -15.72 -14.89
C THR A 286 7.81 -15.65 -13.56
N ALA A 287 8.57 -14.58 -13.32
CA ALA A 287 9.41 -14.44 -12.14
C ALA A 287 8.60 -14.42 -10.86
N THR A 288 9.10 -15.09 -9.83
CA THR A 288 8.55 -15.12 -8.48
C THR A 288 9.63 -14.79 -7.45
N VAL A 289 9.23 -14.56 -6.20
CA VAL A 289 10.14 -14.36 -5.08
C VAL A 289 9.88 -15.43 -4.03
N GLU A 290 10.97 -15.97 -3.49
CA GLU A 290 11.01 -16.96 -2.44
C GLU A 290 11.68 -16.37 -1.19
N PRO A 291 11.10 -16.52 0.01
CA PRO A 291 9.81 -17.15 0.26
C PRO A 291 8.64 -16.33 -0.31
N ASN A 292 7.52 -17.00 -0.53
CA ASN A 292 6.30 -16.36 -1.01
C ASN A 292 5.90 -15.27 0.01
N ASN A 293 5.64 -14.06 -0.46
CA ASN A 293 5.40 -12.86 0.37
C ASN A 293 6.63 -12.26 1.08
N CYS A 294 7.87 -12.44 0.61
CA CYS A 294 8.97 -11.54 1.00
C CYS A 294 8.51 -10.06 0.93
N PHE A 295 8.72 -9.22 1.94
CA PHE A 295 9.49 -9.40 3.19
C PHE A 295 8.72 -9.92 4.40
N ASP A 296 7.44 -10.27 4.28
CA ASP A 296 6.66 -10.76 5.43
C ASP A 296 7.23 -12.08 5.98
N HIS A 297 7.72 -12.93 5.08
CA HIS A 297 8.58 -14.07 5.37
C HIS A 297 9.96 -13.85 4.72
N VAL A 298 11.02 -14.38 5.33
CA VAL A 298 12.41 -14.26 4.84
C VAL A 298 13.21 -15.52 5.17
N PHE A 299 14.31 -15.76 4.47
CA PHE A 299 15.29 -16.75 4.90
C PHE A 299 16.27 -16.15 5.91
N TYR A 300 16.38 -16.75 7.09
CA TYR A 300 17.35 -16.43 8.14
C TYR A 300 18.00 -17.74 8.63
N GLU A 301 19.33 -17.80 8.70
CA GLU A 301 20.08 -19.01 9.07
C GLU A 301 19.61 -20.28 8.30
N GLU A 302 19.45 -20.16 6.97
CA GLU A 302 18.90 -21.19 6.06
C GLU A 302 17.43 -21.62 6.29
N ASN A 303 16.73 -21.06 7.28
CA ASN A 303 15.32 -21.36 7.58
C ASN A 303 14.38 -20.24 7.09
N GLU A 304 13.17 -20.59 6.63
CA GLU A 304 12.10 -19.62 6.39
C GLU A 304 11.45 -19.20 7.71
N ILE A 305 11.38 -17.90 7.99
CA ILE A 305 10.77 -17.33 9.20
C ILE A 305 9.89 -16.12 8.88
N GLU A 306 8.91 -15.84 9.74
CA GLU A 306 8.21 -14.55 9.74
C GLU A 306 9.15 -13.42 10.21
N LEU A 307 9.38 -12.40 9.39
CA LEU A 307 10.30 -11.30 9.72
C LEU A 307 9.92 -10.55 11.01
N ARG A 308 8.62 -10.56 11.35
CA ARG A 308 8.08 -9.92 12.56
C ARG A 308 8.65 -10.51 13.86
N THR A 309 9.09 -11.76 13.83
CA THR A 309 9.63 -12.46 15.02
C THR A 309 11.00 -11.93 15.44
N ILE A 310 11.86 -11.59 14.48
CA ILE A 310 13.21 -11.06 14.72
C ILE A 310 13.31 -9.53 14.59
N MET A 311 12.37 -8.90 13.88
CA MET A 311 12.43 -7.47 13.56
C MET A 311 11.03 -6.84 13.63
N PRO A 312 10.39 -6.76 14.81
CA PRO A 312 9.06 -6.17 14.95
C PRO A 312 9.04 -4.69 14.55
N GLY A 313 7.92 -4.23 13.97
CA GLY A 313 7.71 -2.83 13.59
C GLY A 313 8.24 -2.41 12.21
N TYR A 314 8.74 -3.34 11.38
CA TYR A 314 9.03 -3.06 9.97
C TYR A 314 7.77 -2.70 9.16
N THR A 315 7.96 -2.16 7.96
CA THR A 315 6.88 -2.05 6.96
C THR A 315 7.38 -2.56 5.61
N SER A 316 6.67 -3.54 5.03
CA SER A 316 6.94 -4.14 3.73
C SER A 316 6.00 -3.60 2.65
N TYR A 317 6.50 -3.51 1.41
CA TYR A 317 5.68 -3.28 0.22
C TYR A 317 6.16 -4.23 -0.87
N GLY A 318 5.26 -5.04 -1.43
CA GLY A 318 5.65 -6.04 -2.43
C GLY A 318 4.43 -6.66 -3.10
N ASN A 319 4.57 -7.11 -4.34
CA ASN A 319 3.51 -7.87 -5.00
C ASN A 319 3.59 -9.34 -4.58
N LYS A 320 2.59 -9.81 -3.83
CA LYS A 320 2.53 -11.17 -3.29
C LYS A 320 2.42 -12.30 -4.33
N ARG A 321 2.36 -11.99 -5.63
CA ARG A 321 2.11 -12.97 -6.72
C ARG A 321 3.07 -12.89 -7.91
N LYS A 322 3.85 -11.81 -8.07
CA LYS A 322 4.71 -11.59 -9.25
C LYS A 322 6.01 -10.86 -8.89
N GLY A 323 7.15 -11.46 -9.24
CA GLY A 323 8.49 -10.88 -9.12
C GLY A 323 8.77 -9.70 -10.06
N LEU A 324 7.84 -9.43 -10.98
CA LEU A 324 7.88 -8.29 -11.92
C LEU A 324 8.08 -6.93 -11.22
N TYR A 325 7.43 -6.75 -10.07
CA TYR A 325 7.42 -5.50 -9.33
C TYR A 325 8.55 -5.41 -8.31
N ALA A 326 8.87 -4.20 -7.85
CA ALA A 326 9.83 -4.03 -6.77
C ALA A 326 9.26 -4.49 -5.42
N TYR A 327 10.17 -4.91 -4.54
CA TYR A 327 9.95 -5.26 -3.15
C TYR A 327 10.72 -4.28 -2.28
N TYR A 328 10.06 -3.73 -1.27
CA TYR A 328 10.60 -2.69 -0.41
C TYR A 328 10.41 -3.04 1.07
N LEU A 329 11.39 -2.63 1.88
CA LEU A 329 11.41 -2.79 3.32
C LEU A 329 11.82 -1.47 3.97
N LYS A 330 10.94 -0.92 4.79
CA LYS A 330 11.27 0.12 5.76
C LYS A 330 11.65 -0.56 7.06
N LEU A 331 12.91 -0.41 7.46
CA LEU A 331 13.41 -0.95 8.73
C LEU A 331 12.82 -0.15 9.91
N PRO A 332 12.52 -0.81 11.05
CA PRO A 332 12.09 -0.11 12.26
C PRO A 332 13.24 0.76 12.81
N HIS A 333 12.89 1.76 13.62
CA HIS A 333 13.86 2.69 14.19
C HIS A 333 14.70 2.12 15.35
N PHE A 334 14.41 0.90 15.80
CA PHE A 334 15.19 0.14 16.77
C PHE A 334 15.26 -1.32 16.31
N ILE A 335 16.44 -1.93 16.38
CA ILE A 335 16.68 -3.32 15.99
C ILE A 335 17.58 -3.95 17.06
N GLN A 336 17.17 -5.08 17.64
CA GLN A 336 17.79 -5.63 18.85
C GLN A 336 19.21 -6.18 18.60
N HIS A 337 19.42 -6.86 17.47
CA HIS A 337 20.66 -7.53 17.12
C HIS A 337 20.99 -7.34 15.63
N ASN A 338 22.19 -7.74 15.22
CA ASN A 338 22.52 -7.81 13.80
C ASN A 338 21.82 -9.02 13.18
N TYR A 339 21.20 -8.85 12.01
CA TYR A 339 20.53 -9.94 11.28
C TYR A 339 20.96 -9.96 9.82
N THR A 340 21.14 -11.15 9.25
CA THR A 340 21.32 -11.33 7.80
C THR A 340 20.14 -12.11 7.25
N ILE A 341 19.27 -11.43 6.50
CA ILE A 341 18.06 -12.01 5.90
C ILE A 341 18.21 -12.09 4.39
N ARG A 342 17.56 -13.08 3.76
CA ARG A 342 17.61 -13.28 2.30
C ARG A 342 16.24 -13.49 1.68
N CYS A 343 16.08 -12.98 0.47
CA CYS A 343 15.00 -13.36 -0.46
C CYS A 343 15.61 -13.72 -1.82
N ILE A 344 14.97 -14.63 -2.55
CA ILE A 344 15.50 -15.23 -3.78
C ILE A 344 14.52 -14.98 -4.92
N CYS A 345 14.98 -14.31 -5.98
CA CYS A 345 14.26 -14.25 -7.24
C CYS A 345 14.37 -15.60 -7.97
N ARG A 346 13.22 -16.19 -8.29
CA ARG A 346 13.10 -17.43 -9.06
C ARG A 346 12.57 -17.14 -10.46
N SER A 347 13.02 -17.93 -11.44
CA SER A 347 12.61 -17.82 -12.84
C SER A 347 12.56 -19.19 -13.50
N THR A 348 11.68 -19.35 -14.49
CA THR A 348 11.67 -20.50 -15.39
C THR A 348 12.85 -20.49 -16.37
N VAL A 349 13.48 -19.33 -16.58
CA VAL A 349 14.68 -19.15 -17.40
C VAL A 349 15.92 -19.34 -16.51
N SER A 350 16.71 -20.38 -16.78
CA SER A 350 17.86 -20.78 -15.94
C SER A 350 18.89 -19.67 -15.70
N GLN A 351 19.14 -18.81 -16.71
CA GLN A 351 20.06 -17.68 -16.59
C GLN A 351 19.55 -16.60 -15.63
N TYR A 352 18.23 -16.46 -15.46
CA TYR A 352 17.58 -15.47 -14.58
C TYR A 352 17.12 -16.05 -13.24
N ASN A 353 17.26 -17.36 -13.03
CA ASN A 353 16.90 -18.03 -11.79
C ASN A 353 17.98 -17.85 -10.71
N ASN A 354 17.59 -17.96 -9.43
CA ASN A 354 18.48 -17.96 -8.25
C ASN A 354 19.29 -16.66 -8.03
N TYR A 355 18.70 -15.49 -8.26
CA TYR A 355 19.29 -14.22 -7.78
C TYR A 355 18.92 -14.01 -6.32
N VAL A 356 19.90 -13.70 -5.47
CA VAL A 356 19.71 -13.58 -4.03
C VAL A 356 19.88 -12.13 -3.60
N PHE A 357 18.82 -11.54 -3.06
CA PHE A 357 18.91 -10.33 -2.26
C PHE A 357 19.30 -10.73 -0.84
N GLU A 358 20.49 -10.33 -0.40
CA GLU A 358 20.98 -10.54 0.96
C GLU A 358 21.08 -9.19 1.67
N LEU A 359 20.34 -9.03 2.76
CA LEU A 359 20.32 -7.81 3.57
C LEU A 359 20.96 -8.08 4.92
N ALA A 360 22.14 -7.53 5.14
CA ALA A 360 22.78 -7.43 6.44
C ALA A 360 22.26 -6.18 7.16
N VAL A 361 21.69 -6.35 8.34
CA VAL A 361 21.06 -5.28 9.11
C VAL A 361 21.81 -5.07 10.42
N GLU A 362 22.23 -3.83 10.68
CA GLU A 362 22.86 -3.42 11.93
C GLU A 362 21.81 -3.30 13.06
N GLY A 363 22.14 -3.84 14.23
CA GLY A 363 21.40 -3.60 15.48
C GLY A 363 21.71 -2.22 16.07
N GLY A 364 20.77 -1.67 16.84
CA GLY A 364 20.88 -0.38 17.53
C GLY A 364 19.64 0.51 17.37
N GLU A 365 19.80 1.78 17.72
CA GLU A 365 18.80 2.83 17.48
C GLU A 365 19.14 3.64 16.21
N SER A 366 18.12 4.08 15.49
CA SER A 366 18.28 4.94 14.31
C SER A 366 18.86 6.31 14.69
N GLU A 367 19.67 6.91 13.81
CA GLU A 367 20.25 8.24 14.03
C GLU A 367 19.18 9.31 14.32
N THR A 368 17.97 9.18 13.76
CA THR A 368 16.86 10.09 14.03
C THR A 368 16.44 10.08 15.49
N ILE A 369 16.37 8.90 16.12
CA ILE A 369 16.05 8.79 17.56
C ILE A 369 17.23 9.28 18.39
N ALA A 370 18.45 8.82 18.09
CA ALA A 370 19.66 9.20 18.83
C ALA A 370 19.90 10.72 18.84
N LYS A 371 19.63 11.42 17.73
CA LYS A 371 19.73 12.89 17.63
C LYS A 371 18.56 13.63 18.26
N SER A 372 17.40 12.98 18.45
CA SER A 372 16.22 13.57 19.10
C SER A 372 16.28 13.51 20.63
N PHE A 373 17.04 12.56 21.18
CA PHE A 373 17.23 12.36 22.61
C PHE A 373 18.73 12.21 22.95
N PRO A 374 19.54 13.28 22.78
CA PRO A 374 20.90 13.28 23.31
C PRO A 374 20.87 13.11 24.83
N GLU A 375 21.86 12.39 25.36
CA GLU A 375 22.03 12.09 26.80
C GLU A 375 22.29 13.34 27.66
#